data_AF-A0A9E0SX81-F1
#
_entry.id   AF-A0A9E0SX81-F1
#
_cell.length_a   1.000
_cell.length_b   1.000
_cell.length_c   1.000
_cell.angle_alpha   90.00
_cell.angle_beta   90.00
_cell.angle_gamma   90.00
#
_symmetry.space_group_name_H-M   'P 1'
#
loop_
_entity.id
_entity.type
_entity.pdbx_description
1 polymer ?
#
loop_
_entity_poly.entity_id
_entity_poly.type
_entity_poly.pdbx_seq_one_letter_code
_entity_poly.pdbx_strand_id
1 'polypeptide(L)'
;MAVGPSATEAGPIPPLDDATAWRDGWLAGARRIASPNFNARPADAAVELVVIHSISLPPGIYGGDAIERLFTNRLDWDAHPYYAQLRGLTVSAHFVIRRTGELLQFVSCDERAWHAGVSAWRGRAGCNDYSAGIELEGLEGERFEDVQYRTLQTLLAALRQHYPIAGVAGHEHVAPGRKADPGAGFDWARVRAASGWPDPYFPEAVISAC
;
A
#
# COMPACT_ATOMS: atom_id res chain seq x y z
N MET A 1 26.52 -8.54 -27.03
CA MET A 1 25.49 -7.57 -26.60
C MET A 1 24.17 -8.31 -26.52
N ALA A 2 23.77 -8.72 -25.32
CA ALA A 2 22.46 -9.32 -25.11
C ALA A 2 21.48 -8.17 -24.89
N VAL A 3 20.55 -8.00 -25.82
CA VAL A 3 19.40 -7.11 -25.63
C VAL A 3 18.57 -7.75 -24.52
N GLY A 4 18.62 -7.15 -23.33
CA GLY A 4 17.73 -7.52 -22.23
C GLY A 4 16.27 -7.35 -22.67
N PRO A 5 15.32 -8.08 -22.06
CA PRO A 5 13.92 -7.94 -22.43
C PRO A 5 13.50 -6.48 -22.31
N SER A 6 12.92 -5.95 -23.38
CA SER A 6 12.23 -4.66 -23.40
C SER A 6 11.25 -4.66 -22.23
N ALA A 7 11.36 -3.65 -21.37
CA ALA A 7 10.37 -3.38 -20.34
C ALA A 7 9.02 -3.23 -21.06
N THR A 8 8.17 -4.26 -20.97
CA THR A 8 6.73 -4.12 -21.20
C THR A 8 6.30 -2.88 -20.43
N GLU A 9 5.72 -1.89 -21.13
CA GLU A 9 5.30 -0.62 -20.54
C GLU A 9 4.55 -0.90 -19.23
N ALA A 10 5.22 -0.64 -18.11
CA ALA A 10 4.63 -0.83 -16.80
C ALA A 10 3.43 0.12 -16.70
N GLY A 11 2.26 -0.43 -16.45
CA GLY A 11 0.99 0.27 -16.48
C GLY A 11 0.01 -0.31 -15.46
N PRO A 12 -1.23 0.17 -15.41
CA PRO A 12 -2.19 -0.30 -14.44
C PRO A 12 -2.50 -1.78 -14.65
N ILE A 13 -2.75 -2.52 -13.57
CA ILE A 13 -3.28 -3.88 -13.68
C ILE A 13 -4.65 -3.83 -14.39
N PRO A 14 -4.96 -4.78 -15.29
CA PRO A 14 -6.28 -4.84 -15.91
C PRO A 14 -7.35 -5.15 -14.84
N PRO A 15 -8.63 -4.87 -15.11
CA PRO A 15 -9.73 -5.36 -14.28
C PRO A 15 -9.60 -6.87 -14.05
N LEU A 16 -9.73 -7.31 -12.80
CA LEU A 16 -9.53 -8.69 -12.40
C LEU A 16 -10.89 -9.37 -12.17
N ASP A 17 -11.02 -10.63 -12.60
CA ASP A 17 -12.17 -11.49 -12.32
C ASP A 17 -11.91 -12.33 -11.06
N ASP A 18 -12.86 -12.31 -10.13
CA ASP A 18 -12.73 -12.76 -8.74
C ASP A 18 -12.31 -14.24 -8.61
N ALA A 19 -12.85 -15.12 -9.46
CA ALA A 19 -12.62 -16.57 -9.36
C ALA A 19 -11.17 -17.00 -9.64
N THR A 20 -10.35 -16.16 -10.28
CA THR A 20 -8.96 -16.49 -10.65
C THR A 20 -7.94 -15.44 -10.20
N ALA A 21 -8.40 -14.32 -9.65
CA ALA A 21 -7.54 -13.22 -9.25
C ALA A 21 -6.69 -13.52 -8.02
N TRP A 22 -7.21 -14.28 -7.05
CA TRP A 22 -6.52 -14.52 -5.77
C TRP A 22 -6.08 -15.96 -5.62
N ARG A 23 -4.84 -16.16 -5.14
CA ARG A 23 -4.33 -17.46 -4.71
C ARG A 23 -3.50 -17.29 -3.45
N ASP A 24 -3.95 -17.88 -2.34
CA ASP A 24 -3.27 -17.82 -1.02
C ASP A 24 -2.93 -16.37 -0.61
N GLY A 25 -3.88 -15.45 -0.82
CA GLY A 25 -3.76 -14.02 -0.58
C GLY A 25 -2.80 -13.26 -1.52
N TRP A 26 -2.32 -13.89 -2.59
CA TRP A 26 -1.57 -13.23 -3.67
C TRP A 26 -2.48 -12.87 -4.85
N LEU A 27 -2.34 -11.65 -5.34
CA LEU A 27 -3.11 -11.11 -6.45
C LEU A 27 -2.44 -11.39 -7.80
N ALA A 28 -3.18 -11.97 -8.73
CA ALA A 28 -2.76 -12.12 -10.11
C ALA A 28 -2.52 -10.76 -10.77
N GLY A 29 -1.44 -10.65 -11.54
CA GLY A 29 -1.04 -9.40 -12.20
C GLY A 29 -0.16 -8.48 -11.33
N ALA A 30 -0.08 -8.69 -10.01
CA ALA A 30 0.92 -8.03 -9.19
C ALA A 30 2.29 -8.72 -9.32
N ARG A 31 3.38 -7.97 -9.48
CA ARG A 31 4.73 -8.53 -9.43
C ARG A 31 5.06 -8.91 -7.99
N ARG A 32 5.17 -10.23 -7.76
CA ARG A 32 5.49 -10.79 -6.45
C ARG A 32 6.95 -10.62 -6.08
N ILE A 33 7.21 -10.08 -4.89
CA ILE A 33 8.53 -9.92 -4.27
C ILE A 33 8.43 -10.36 -2.82
N ALA A 34 8.62 -11.65 -2.55
CA ALA A 34 8.38 -12.19 -1.21
C ALA A 34 9.26 -11.52 -0.14
N SER A 35 8.62 -10.76 0.75
CA SER A 35 9.25 -10.17 1.92
C SER A 35 9.32 -11.19 3.05
N PRO A 36 10.41 -11.23 3.85
CA PRO A 36 10.46 -12.00 5.09
C PRO A 36 9.80 -11.25 6.26
N ASN A 37 9.41 -9.99 6.08
CA ASN A 37 8.89 -9.11 7.13
C ASN A 37 7.38 -9.28 7.25
N PHE A 38 6.94 -10.42 7.76
CA PHE A 38 5.54 -10.66 8.09
C PHE A 38 5.44 -11.68 9.21
N ASN A 39 4.24 -11.86 9.75
CA ASN A 39 3.91 -12.99 10.59
C ASN A 39 2.41 -13.30 10.49
N ALA A 40 1.96 -14.37 11.15
CA ALA A 40 0.54 -14.70 11.17
C ALA A 40 -0.31 -13.54 11.75
N ARG A 41 -1.48 -13.32 11.14
CA ARG A 41 -2.54 -12.50 11.75
C ARG A 41 -3.04 -13.18 13.05
N PRO A 42 -3.63 -12.43 13.99
CA PRO A 42 -4.34 -13.04 15.11
C PRO A 42 -5.41 -14.03 14.61
N ALA A 43 -5.72 -15.04 15.43
CA ALA A 43 -6.76 -16.02 15.09
C ALA A 43 -8.07 -15.30 14.76
N ASP A 44 -8.74 -15.77 13.69
CA ASP A 44 -10.03 -15.27 13.20
C ASP A 44 -10.03 -13.79 12.74
N ALA A 45 -8.88 -13.13 12.67
CA ALA A 45 -8.79 -11.77 12.15
C ALA A 45 -8.98 -11.76 10.62
N ALA A 46 -10.05 -11.12 10.17
CA ALA A 46 -10.25 -10.83 8.75
C ALA A 46 -9.54 -9.54 8.33
N VAL A 47 -9.27 -9.41 7.03
CA VAL A 47 -8.83 -8.14 6.44
C VAL A 47 -10.06 -7.27 6.23
N GLU A 48 -10.21 -6.26 7.07
CA GLU A 48 -11.40 -5.40 7.13
C GLU A 48 -11.07 -3.94 6.78
N LEU A 49 -9.80 -3.57 6.77
CA LEU A 49 -9.33 -2.21 6.55
C LEU A 49 -8.26 -2.16 5.47
N VAL A 50 -8.29 -1.15 4.61
CA VAL A 50 -7.15 -0.76 3.79
C VAL A 50 -6.50 0.48 4.41
N VAL A 51 -5.19 0.43 4.62
CA VAL A 51 -4.42 1.61 5.04
C VAL A 51 -3.56 2.07 3.86
N ILE A 52 -3.79 3.29 3.40
CA ILE A 52 -3.03 3.95 2.34
C ILE A 52 -1.85 4.67 2.95
N HIS A 53 -0.67 4.49 2.36
CA HIS A 53 0.61 5.08 2.73
C HIS A 53 1.23 5.77 1.52
N SER A 54 2.28 6.55 1.76
CA SER A 54 3.19 6.97 0.70
C SER A 54 4.65 6.78 1.09
N ILE A 55 5.46 6.40 0.11
CA ILE A 55 6.89 6.12 0.31
C ILE A 55 7.72 6.50 -0.90
N SER A 56 8.89 7.07 -0.67
CA SER A 56 9.94 7.27 -1.67
C SER A 56 11.30 7.13 -1.01
N LEU A 57 12.22 6.45 -1.69
CA LEU A 57 13.54 6.14 -1.14
C LEU A 57 14.64 6.34 -2.21
N PRO A 58 15.55 7.30 -2.01
CA PRO A 58 15.50 8.38 -1.01
C PRO A 58 14.23 9.25 -1.13
N PRO A 59 13.88 10.07 -0.11
CA PRO A 59 12.68 10.90 -0.17
C PRO A 59 12.65 11.77 -1.43
N GLY A 60 11.51 11.75 -2.13
CA GLY A 60 11.32 12.48 -3.39
C GLY A 60 12.03 11.87 -4.61
N ILE A 61 12.71 10.73 -4.46
CA ILE A 61 13.32 9.99 -5.57
C ILE A 61 12.52 8.72 -5.85
N TYR A 62 12.19 8.51 -7.13
CA TYR A 62 11.26 7.49 -7.60
C TYR A 62 11.92 6.52 -8.59
N GLY A 63 11.34 5.34 -8.80
CA GLY A 63 11.72 4.39 -9.85
C GLY A 63 12.90 3.47 -9.53
N GLY A 64 13.57 3.65 -8.38
CA GLY A 64 14.61 2.75 -7.90
C GLY A 64 14.07 1.50 -7.20
N ASP A 65 14.97 0.58 -6.86
CA ASP A 65 14.65 -0.65 -6.12
C ASP A 65 14.78 -0.52 -4.59
N ALA A 66 15.06 0.69 -4.07
CA ALA A 66 15.30 0.91 -2.65
C ALA A 66 14.10 0.54 -1.77
N ILE A 67 12.86 0.78 -2.22
CA ILE A 67 11.63 0.33 -1.52
C ILE A 67 11.61 -1.21 -1.45
N GLU A 68 11.91 -1.88 -2.55
CA GLU A 68 11.95 -3.35 -2.59
C GLU A 68 13.02 -3.88 -1.63
N ARG A 69 14.19 -3.23 -1.59
CA ARG A 69 15.29 -3.59 -0.70
C ARG A 69 14.96 -3.33 0.77
N LEU A 70 14.32 -2.20 1.10
CA LEU A 70 13.87 -1.92 2.47
C LEU A 70 12.92 -3.02 2.95
N PHE A 71 11.88 -3.31 2.17
CA PHE A 71 10.86 -4.30 2.55
C PHE A 71 11.39 -5.74 2.53
N THR A 72 12.59 -5.99 1.98
CA THR A 72 13.22 -7.32 1.96
C THR A 72 14.47 -7.41 2.84
N ASN A 73 14.76 -6.42 3.69
CA ASN A 73 15.96 -6.34 4.54
C ASN A 73 17.29 -6.39 3.77
N ARG A 74 17.29 -5.85 2.55
CA ARG A 74 18.46 -5.80 1.65
C ARG A 74 18.94 -4.37 1.35
N LEU A 75 18.40 -3.36 2.04
CA LEU A 75 18.82 -1.99 1.81
C LEU A 75 20.26 -1.81 2.28
N ASP A 76 21.12 -1.33 1.39
CA ASP A 76 22.45 -0.88 1.74
C ASP A 76 22.34 0.47 2.43
N TRP A 77 22.56 0.49 3.74
CA TRP A 77 22.41 1.68 4.57
C TRP A 77 23.43 2.77 4.25
N ASP A 78 24.56 2.40 3.65
CA ASP A 78 25.65 3.33 3.33
C ASP A 78 25.50 3.93 1.92
N ALA A 79 24.53 3.44 1.12
CA ALA A 79 24.28 3.92 -0.24
C ALA A 79 23.66 5.33 -0.31
N HIS A 80 23.06 5.82 0.78
CA HIS A 80 22.52 7.18 0.87
C HIS A 80 22.41 7.66 2.32
N PRO A 81 22.76 8.93 2.66
CA PRO A 81 22.73 9.43 4.05
C PRO A 81 21.37 9.25 4.77
N TYR A 82 20.26 9.39 4.02
CA TYR A 82 18.91 9.17 4.56
C TYR A 82 18.71 7.75 5.10
N TYR A 83 19.37 6.73 4.54
CA TYR A 83 19.14 5.34 4.92
C TYR A 83 19.71 4.98 6.30
N ALA A 84 20.62 5.79 6.85
CA ALA A 84 21.16 5.58 8.19
C ALA A 84 20.05 5.51 9.27
N GLN A 85 18.98 6.30 9.13
CA GLN A 85 17.84 6.30 10.07
C GLN A 85 16.92 5.08 9.90
N LEU A 86 17.02 4.38 8.77
CA LEU A 86 16.23 3.18 8.48
C LEU A 86 16.96 1.91 8.94
N ARG A 87 18.22 2.03 9.37
CA ARG A 87 19.07 0.91 9.74
C ARG A 87 18.45 0.10 10.87
N GLY A 88 18.28 -1.20 10.61
CA GLY A 88 17.70 -2.15 11.56
C GLY A 88 16.17 -2.13 11.63
N LEU A 89 15.49 -1.26 10.87
CA LEU A 89 14.04 -1.35 10.73
C LEU A 89 13.67 -2.61 9.95
N THR A 90 12.68 -3.32 10.46
CA THR A 90 12.02 -4.43 9.75
C THR A 90 10.56 -4.02 9.52
N VAL A 91 10.27 -3.64 8.29
CA VAL A 91 8.95 -3.13 7.86
C VAL A 91 8.57 -3.72 6.51
N SER A 92 7.28 -3.72 6.21
CA SER A 92 6.72 -4.17 4.93
C SER A 92 5.33 -3.61 4.74
N ALA A 93 4.86 -3.59 3.50
CA ALA A 93 3.45 -3.43 3.15
C ALA A 93 2.99 -4.65 2.36
N HIS A 94 1.69 -4.74 2.07
CA HIS A 94 1.20 -5.78 1.17
C HIS A 94 1.51 -5.38 -0.27
N PHE A 95 1.22 -4.13 -0.63
CA PHE A 95 1.37 -3.63 -1.99
C PHE A 95 2.19 -2.35 -2.08
N VAL A 96 2.86 -2.15 -3.21
CA VAL A 96 3.40 -0.86 -3.67
C VAL A 96 2.87 -0.57 -5.05
N ILE A 97 2.35 0.64 -5.28
CA ILE A 97 1.97 1.15 -6.59
C ILE A 97 3.01 2.19 -7.02
N ARG A 98 3.85 1.82 -7.99
CA ARG A 98 4.89 2.70 -8.55
C ARG A 98 4.28 3.90 -9.27
N ARG A 99 5.06 4.95 -9.51
CA ARG A 99 4.63 6.12 -10.31
C ARG A 99 4.08 5.74 -11.69
N THR A 100 4.63 4.66 -12.28
CA THR A 100 4.19 4.10 -13.57
C THR A 100 2.84 3.36 -13.51
N GLY A 101 2.33 3.09 -12.31
CA GLY A 101 1.15 2.25 -12.09
C GLY A 101 1.46 0.77 -11.89
N GLU A 102 2.72 0.36 -12.00
CA GLU A 102 3.15 -1.02 -11.69
C GLU A 102 2.72 -1.39 -10.28
N LEU A 103 2.05 -2.54 -10.16
CA LEU A 103 1.65 -3.10 -8.88
C LEU A 103 2.64 -4.16 -8.43
N LEU A 104 3.27 -3.92 -7.28
CA LEU A 104 4.11 -4.88 -6.59
C LEU A 104 3.35 -5.46 -5.40
N GLN A 105 3.58 -6.74 -5.09
CA GLN A 105 3.08 -7.35 -3.86
C GLN A 105 4.22 -8.01 -3.08
N PHE A 106 4.30 -7.74 -1.78
CA PHE A 106 5.40 -8.19 -0.92
C PHE A 106 4.99 -9.25 0.10
N VAL A 107 3.76 -9.18 0.58
CA VAL A 107 3.20 -10.06 1.61
C VAL A 107 1.82 -10.51 1.15
N SER A 108 1.49 -11.79 1.39
CA SER A 108 0.13 -12.30 1.18
C SER A 108 -0.85 -11.48 2.03
N CYS A 109 -2.01 -11.13 1.49
CA CYS A 109 -3.04 -10.44 2.27
C CYS A 109 -3.57 -11.27 3.45
N ASP A 110 -3.40 -12.59 3.41
CA ASP A 110 -3.79 -13.50 4.51
C ASP A 110 -2.78 -13.45 5.68
N GLU A 111 -1.59 -12.91 5.44
CA GLU A 111 -0.54 -12.71 6.44
C GLU A 111 -0.50 -11.26 6.94
N ARG A 112 0.15 -11.02 8.08
CA ARG A 112 0.28 -9.69 8.68
C ARG A 112 1.57 -9.01 8.23
N ALA A 113 1.47 -8.05 7.30
CA ALA A 113 2.56 -7.12 7.01
C ALA A 113 2.77 -6.09 8.15
N TRP A 114 3.93 -5.44 8.19
CA TRP A 114 4.33 -4.51 9.25
C TRP A 114 4.40 -3.06 8.76
N HIS A 115 3.23 -2.46 8.47
CA HIS A 115 3.13 -1.12 7.86
C HIS A 115 2.58 -0.05 8.81
N ALA A 116 1.61 -0.38 9.68
CA ALA A 116 0.87 0.62 10.44
C ALA A 116 1.57 1.05 11.74
N GLY A 117 2.36 0.17 12.36
CA GLY A 117 2.94 0.40 13.70
C GLY A 117 1.85 0.63 14.77
N VAL A 118 2.16 1.44 15.80
CA VAL A 118 1.17 1.84 16.82
C VAL A 118 0.07 2.70 16.17
N SER A 119 -1.13 2.13 16.07
CA SER A 119 -2.23 2.67 15.27
C SER A 119 -3.58 2.16 15.79
N ALA A 120 -4.65 2.92 15.52
CA ALA A 120 -6.02 2.52 15.81
C ALA A 120 -7.00 3.02 14.74
N TRP A 121 -7.97 2.19 14.37
CA TRP A 121 -9.08 2.56 13.51
C TRP A 121 -10.38 2.37 14.27
N ARG A 122 -11.16 3.46 14.42
CA ARG A 122 -12.45 3.46 15.15
C ARG A 122 -12.37 2.85 16.55
N GLY A 123 -11.30 3.19 17.27
CA GLY A 123 -11.07 2.69 18.63
C GLY A 123 -10.48 1.28 18.72
N ARG A 124 -10.42 0.51 17.63
CA ARG A 124 -9.71 -0.78 17.59
C ARG A 124 -8.21 -0.53 17.36
N ALA A 125 -7.37 -0.95 18.29
CA ALA A 125 -5.92 -0.83 18.17
C ALA A 125 -5.33 -1.94 17.29
N GLY A 126 -4.10 -1.73 16.82
CA GLY A 126 -3.32 -2.76 16.13
C GLY A 126 -3.73 -2.95 14.67
N CYS A 127 -3.75 -1.88 13.88
CA CYS A 127 -4.27 -1.94 12.50
C CYS A 127 -3.61 -3.01 11.63
N ASN A 128 -2.33 -3.35 11.85
CA ASN A 128 -1.67 -4.45 11.12
C ASN A 128 -2.49 -5.75 11.18
N ASP A 129 -3.13 -6.04 12.32
CA ASP A 129 -3.83 -7.31 12.56
C ASP A 129 -4.98 -7.56 11.58
N TYR A 130 -5.68 -6.50 11.16
CA TYR A 130 -6.91 -6.57 10.37
C TYR A 130 -6.90 -5.68 9.12
N SER A 131 -5.71 -5.23 8.67
CA SER A 131 -5.60 -4.39 7.48
C SER A 131 -4.63 -4.87 6.43
N ALA A 132 -4.86 -4.39 5.20
CA ALA A 132 -3.94 -4.42 4.09
C ALA A 132 -3.32 -3.03 3.88
N GLY A 133 -2.00 -2.90 4.11
CA GLY A 133 -1.23 -1.72 3.74
C GLY A 133 -0.91 -1.64 2.24
N ILE A 134 -1.23 -0.49 1.62
CA ILE A 134 -0.90 -0.14 0.24
C ILE A 134 -0.05 1.13 0.24
N GLU A 135 1.14 1.04 -0.32
CA GLU A 135 2.07 2.15 -0.50
C GLU A 135 1.90 2.75 -1.90
N LEU A 136 1.69 4.06 -2.01
CA LEU A 136 1.88 4.75 -3.28
C LEU A 136 3.29 5.34 -3.32
N GLU A 137 4.05 5.03 -4.38
CA GLU A 137 5.35 5.66 -4.58
C GLU A 137 5.17 7.18 -4.76
N GLY A 138 5.70 7.95 -3.83
CA GLY A 138 5.45 9.39 -3.73
C GLY A 138 5.97 9.96 -2.42
N LEU A 139 5.70 11.25 -2.23
CA LEU A 139 6.06 11.98 -1.02
C LEU A 139 4.81 12.64 -0.45
N GLU A 140 4.67 12.59 0.86
CA GLU A 140 3.62 13.31 1.59
C GLU A 140 3.58 14.79 1.17
N GLY A 141 2.38 15.27 0.81
CA GLY A 141 2.17 16.65 0.36
C GLY A 141 2.37 16.87 -1.15
N GLU A 142 2.99 15.93 -1.88
CA GLU A 142 3.09 15.96 -3.34
C GLU A 142 1.95 15.18 -4.02
N ARG A 143 1.67 15.53 -5.29
CA ARG A 143 0.60 14.88 -6.07
C ARG A 143 1.01 13.50 -6.58
N PHE A 144 0.04 12.59 -6.58
CA PHE A 144 0.16 11.24 -7.15
C PHE A 144 -0.30 11.20 -8.61
N GLU A 145 0.25 10.28 -9.41
CA GLU A 145 -0.11 10.15 -10.83
C GLU A 145 -1.51 9.59 -11.04
N ASP A 146 -2.14 9.99 -12.15
CA ASP A 146 -3.41 9.43 -12.59
C ASP A 146 -3.41 7.90 -12.70
N VAL A 147 -2.28 7.35 -13.15
CA VAL A 147 -2.14 5.90 -13.30
C VAL A 147 -2.09 5.19 -11.94
N GLN A 148 -1.53 5.83 -10.90
CA GLN A 148 -1.53 5.28 -9.55
C GLN A 148 -2.96 5.17 -9.00
N TYR A 149 -3.79 6.18 -9.24
CA TYR A 149 -5.20 6.12 -8.85
C TYR A 149 -5.98 5.04 -9.62
N ARG A 150 -5.72 4.84 -10.91
CA ARG A 150 -6.37 3.76 -11.69
C ARG A 150 -5.98 2.37 -11.16
N THR A 151 -4.69 2.16 -10.86
CA THR A 151 -4.22 0.91 -10.24
C THR A 151 -4.84 0.73 -8.85
N LEU A 152 -4.86 1.78 -8.03
CA LEU A 152 -5.43 1.75 -6.69
C LEU A 152 -6.92 1.41 -6.73
N GLN A 153 -7.70 1.99 -7.64
CA GLN A 153 -9.12 1.70 -7.79
C GLN A 153 -9.36 0.23 -8.14
N THR A 154 -8.57 -0.31 -9.07
CA THR A 154 -8.65 -1.73 -9.46
C THR A 154 -8.29 -2.65 -8.28
N LEU A 155 -7.25 -2.30 -7.53
CA LEU A 155 -6.81 -3.03 -6.35
C LEU A 155 -7.85 -2.98 -5.21
N LEU A 156 -8.43 -1.82 -4.93
CA LEU A 156 -9.48 -1.67 -3.92
C LEU A 156 -10.72 -2.49 -4.27
N ALA A 157 -11.12 -2.50 -5.55
CA ALA A 157 -12.24 -3.33 -6.01
C ALA A 157 -11.95 -4.83 -5.80
N ALA A 158 -10.77 -5.31 -6.21
CA ALA A 158 -10.36 -6.70 -6.03
C ALA A 158 -10.28 -7.11 -4.55
N LEU A 159 -9.75 -6.24 -3.68
CA LEU A 159 -9.71 -6.47 -2.24
C LEU A 159 -11.11 -6.54 -1.64
N ARG A 160 -12.03 -5.68 -2.07
CA ARG A 160 -13.40 -5.64 -1.54
C ARG A 160 -14.26 -6.82 -1.96
N GLN A 161 -13.98 -7.38 -3.14
CA GLN A 161 -14.61 -8.61 -3.63
C GLN A 161 -14.16 -9.82 -2.81
N HIS A 162 -12.87 -9.91 -2.49
CA HIS A 162 -12.30 -11.08 -1.83
C HIS A 162 -12.34 -11.04 -0.29
N TYR A 163 -12.18 -9.87 0.30
CA TYR A 163 -12.12 -9.65 1.75
C TYR A 163 -13.30 -8.80 2.23
N PRO A 164 -13.74 -8.93 3.50
CA PRO A 164 -14.84 -8.15 4.07
C PRO A 164 -14.42 -6.71 4.41
N ILE A 165 -13.81 -6.00 3.45
CA ILE A 165 -13.34 -4.62 3.62
C ILE A 165 -14.52 -3.72 4.01
N ALA A 166 -14.36 -3.05 5.14
CA ALA A 166 -15.31 -2.12 5.75
C ALA A 166 -14.67 -0.76 6.07
N GLY A 167 -13.46 -0.50 5.58
CA GLY A 167 -12.81 0.80 5.70
C GLY A 167 -11.63 1.02 4.76
N VAL A 168 -11.41 2.28 4.38
CA VAL A 168 -10.19 2.78 3.73
C VAL A 168 -9.75 4.03 4.44
N ALA A 169 -8.52 4.06 4.95
CA ALA A 169 -7.98 5.19 5.69
C ALA A 169 -6.53 5.45 5.29
N GLY A 170 -6.05 6.67 5.48
CA GLY A 170 -4.62 7.00 5.36
C GLY A 170 -3.85 6.64 6.63
N HIS A 171 -2.53 6.55 6.56
CA HIS A 171 -1.69 6.34 7.75
C HIS A 171 -1.89 7.45 8.79
N GLU A 172 -2.04 8.69 8.30
CA GLU A 172 -2.39 9.88 9.09
C GLU A 172 -3.67 9.73 9.92
N HIS A 173 -4.65 8.97 9.40
CA HIS A 173 -5.95 8.79 10.04
C HIS A 173 -5.91 7.74 11.15
N VAL A 174 -5.09 6.70 10.99
CA VAL A 174 -4.97 5.62 11.98
C VAL A 174 -3.85 5.86 13.00
N ALA A 175 -2.97 6.84 12.77
CA ALA A 175 -1.88 7.22 13.66
C ALA A 175 -1.70 8.75 13.76
N PRO A 176 -2.77 9.48 14.14
CA PRO A 176 -2.74 10.94 14.18
C PRO A 176 -1.63 11.47 15.10
N GLY A 177 -0.93 12.51 14.64
CA GLY A 177 0.20 13.13 15.35
C GLY A 177 1.52 12.38 15.25
N ARG A 178 1.54 11.13 14.72
CA ARG A 178 2.77 10.36 14.47
C ARG A 178 3.10 10.21 13.00
N LYS A 179 2.08 10.06 12.16
CA LYS A 179 2.22 9.87 10.70
C LYS A 179 1.33 10.88 10.00
N ALA A 180 1.76 11.29 8.80
CA ALA A 180 1.05 12.28 8.01
C ALA A 180 0.92 11.85 6.52
N ASP A 181 1.46 10.70 6.13
CA ASP A 181 1.21 10.09 4.83
C ASP A 181 -0.19 9.43 4.75
N PRO A 182 -0.82 9.39 3.56
CA PRO A 182 -0.30 9.83 2.25
C PRO A 182 -0.32 11.36 2.07
N GLY A 183 -0.96 12.09 2.98
CA GLY A 183 -0.91 13.54 3.10
C GLY A 183 -1.75 14.30 2.08
N ALA A 184 -1.66 15.63 2.13
CA ALA A 184 -2.53 16.56 1.41
C ALA A 184 -2.50 16.45 -0.13
N GLY A 185 -1.49 15.79 -0.70
CA GLY A 185 -1.42 15.53 -2.14
C GLY A 185 -2.24 14.33 -2.61
N PHE A 186 -2.76 13.51 -1.68
CA PHE A 186 -3.64 12.38 -1.97
C PHE A 186 -5.11 12.81 -2.11
N ASP A 187 -5.70 12.52 -3.25
CA ASP A 187 -7.06 12.92 -3.61
C ASP A 187 -8.08 11.89 -3.12
N TRP A 188 -8.50 12.06 -1.88
CA TRP A 188 -9.53 11.23 -1.26
C TRP A 188 -10.88 11.33 -1.97
N ALA A 189 -11.23 12.50 -2.52
CA ALA A 189 -12.49 12.71 -3.22
C ALA A 189 -12.57 11.83 -4.48
N ARG A 190 -11.46 11.73 -5.22
CA ARG A 190 -11.32 10.83 -6.38
C ARG A 190 -11.48 9.37 -5.99
N VAL A 191 -10.90 8.92 -4.88
CA VAL A 191 -11.03 7.53 -4.42
C VAL A 191 -12.46 7.24 -3.97
N ARG A 192 -13.10 8.14 -3.24
CA ARG A 192 -14.50 8.03 -2.83
C ARG A 192 -15.44 7.94 -4.03
N ALA A 193 -15.35 8.89 -4.95
CA ALA A 193 -16.21 8.96 -6.13
C ALA A 193 -16.08 7.71 -7.01
N ALA A 194 -14.85 7.22 -7.23
CA ALA A 194 -14.62 6.06 -8.09
C ALA A 194 -15.01 4.72 -7.45
N SER A 195 -14.90 4.60 -6.12
CA SER A 195 -15.23 3.37 -5.41
C SER A 195 -16.74 3.18 -5.24
N GLY A 196 -17.50 4.27 -5.05
CA GLY A 196 -18.93 4.20 -4.73
C GLY A 196 -19.20 3.54 -3.38
N TRP A 197 -18.21 3.48 -2.49
CA TRP A 197 -18.35 2.83 -1.18
C TRP A 197 -19.13 3.72 -0.21
N PRO A 198 -19.81 3.13 0.80
CA PRO A 198 -20.56 3.90 1.79
C PRO A 198 -19.67 4.92 2.50
N ASP A 199 -20.18 6.13 2.76
CA ASP A 199 -19.44 7.15 3.51
C ASP A 199 -18.84 6.64 4.83
N PRO A 200 -19.53 5.80 5.63
CA PRO A 200 -18.94 5.19 6.82
C PRO A 200 -17.77 4.25 6.55
N TYR A 201 -17.24 4.08 5.34
CA TYR A 201 -15.99 3.36 5.11
C TYR A 201 -14.78 4.30 5.13
N PHE A 202 -15.00 5.62 5.09
CA PHE A 202 -13.95 6.62 5.06
C PHE A 202 -13.80 7.33 6.41
N PRO A 203 -12.66 8.00 6.67
CA PRO A 203 -12.48 8.87 7.83
C PRO A 203 -13.45 10.06 7.80
N GLU A 204 -13.90 10.52 8.96
CA GLU A 204 -14.82 11.66 9.06
C GLU A 204 -14.26 12.92 8.38
N ALA A 205 -12.97 13.22 8.58
CA ALA A 205 -12.30 14.34 7.93
C ALA A 205 -12.35 14.29 6.39
N VAL A 206 -12.39 13.09 5.82
CA VAL A 206 -12.50 12.88 4.37
C VAL A 206 -13.95 13.06 3.90
N ILE A 207 -14.93 12.68 4.73
CA ILE A 207 -16.35 12.83 4.42
C ILE A 207 -16.73 14.31 4.43
N SER A 208 -16.31 15.05 5.46
CA SER A 208 -16.65 16.46 5.70
C SER A 208 -15.92 17.46 4.81
N ALA A 209 -14.87 17.03 4.08
CA ALA A 209 -14.10 17.89 3.19
C ALA A 209 -14.70 18.03 1.77
N CYS A 210 -15.85 17.40 1.51
CA CYS A 210 -16.59 17.49 0.24
C CYS A 210 -17.78 18.44 0.33
#